data_AF-A0A8H9HAF3-F1
#
_entry.id   AF-A0A8H9HAF3-F1
#
_cell.length_a   1.000
_cell.length_b   1.000
_cell.length_c   1.000
_cell.angle_alpha   90.00
_cell.angle_beta   90.00
_cell.angle_gamma   90.00
#
_symmetry.space_group_name_H-M   'P 1'
#
loop_
_entity.id
_entity.type
_entity.pdbx_description
1 polymer ?
#
loop_
_entity_poly.entity_id
_entity_poly.type
_entity_poly.pdbx_seq_one_letter_code
_entity_poly.pdbx_strand_id
1 'polypeptide(L)'
;MNSWTGGFQSNVTVRAGSSAISGWTVTWSWPGSQTISQLWGGLLAGSGSAVSVRNESWNGTLGASASTTFGFLGNGTAATPTLTCSAS
;
A
#
# COMPACT_ATOMS: atom_id res chain seq x y z
N MET A 1 9.05 9.35 3.23
CA MET A 1 8.47 9.74 1.92
C MET A 1 9.49 10.60 1.20
N ASN A 2 9.63 10.45 -0.11
CA ASN A 2 10.43 11.37 -0.92
C ASN A 2 9.47 12.10 -1.86
N SER A 3 9.51 13.42 -1.97
CA SER A 3 8.52 14.19 -2.75
C SER A 3 9.17 15.26 -3.61
N TRP A 4 8.60 15.47 -4.79
CA TRP A 4 9.00 16.51 -5.74
C TRP A 4 7.77 17.31 -6.16
N THR A 5 7.96 18.38 -6.94
CA THR A 5 6.85 19.19 -7.44
C THR A 5 5.89 18.32 -8.25
N GLY A 6 4.68 18.13 -7.73
CA GLY A 6 3.61 17.39 -8.41
C GLY A 6 3.59 15.87 -8.16
N GLY A 7 4.54 15.30 -7.39
CA GLY A 7 4.53 13.86 -7.11
C GLY A 7 5.32 13.45 -5.86
N PHE A 8 5.11 12.22 -5.43
CA PHE A 8 5.74 11.67 -4.24
C PHE A 8 5.96 10.16 -4.35
N GLN A 9 6.98 9.67 -3.65
CA GLN A 9 7.27 8.26 -3.44
C GLN A 9 7.01 7.90 -1.99
N SER A 10 6.25 6.82 -1.81
CA SER A 10 5.93 6.26 -0.51
C SER A 10 6.23 4.77 -0.48
N ASN A 11 6.65 4.30 0.69
CA ASN A 11 6.84 2.89 0.99
C ASN A 11 5.91 2.54 2.16
N VAL A 12 5.22 1.42 2.04
CA VAL A 12 4.26 0.93 3.03
C VAL A 12 4.72 -0.43 3.50
N THR A 13 4.93 -0.56 4.81
CA THR A 13 5.26 -1.83 5.44
C THR A 13 3.99 -2.51 5.93
N VAL A 14 3.77 -3.73 5.47
CA VAL A 14 2.70 -4.61 5.93
C VAL A 14 3.32 -5.59 6.91
N ARG A 15 2.77 -5.65 8.13
CA ARG A 15 3.26 -6.55 9.19
C ARG A 15 2.15 -7.51 9.59
N ALA A 16 2.44 -8.80 9.55
CA ALA A 16 1.57 -9.83 10.10
C ALA A 16 1.52 -9.72 11.63
N GLY A 17 0.35 -9.99 12.20
CA GLY A 17 0.15 -10.00 13.65
C GLY A 17 0.76 -11.24 14.30
N SER A 18 0.07 -11.79 15.30
CA SER A 18 0.50 -13.00 16.00
C SER A 18 0.32 -14.29 15.20
N SER A 19 -0.42 -14.25 14.08
CA SER A 19 -0.69 -15.40 13.22
C SER A 19 -0.04 -15.21 11.84
N ALA A 20 0.34 -16.32 11.21
CA ALA A 20 0.74 -16.31 9.82
C ALA A 20 -0.45 -15.95 8.93
N ILE A 21 -0.18 -15.23 7.85
CA ILE A 21 -1.16 -14.83 6.85
C ILE A 21 -0.72 -15.37 5.49
N SER A 22 -1.69 -15.69 4.65
CA SER A 22 -1.49 -16.18 3.28
C SER A 22 -1.68 -15.09 2.22
N GLY A 23 -2.38 -14.02 2.59
CA GLY A 23 -2.55 -12.82 1.77
C GLY A 23 -2.80 -11.58 2.63
N TRP A 24 -2.58 -10.42 2.01
CA TRP A 24 -2.85 -9.12 2.62
C TRP A 24 -3.44 -8.16 1.61
N THR A 25 -4.29 -7.28 2.11
CA THR A 25 -4.87 -6.16 1.36
C THR A 25 -4.80 -4.91 2.23
N VAL A 26 -4.19 -3.85 1.71
CA VAL A 26 -4.13 -2.53 2.33
C VAL A 26 -5.06 -1.60 1.58
N THR A 27 -5.99 -0.97 2.29
CA THR A 27 -6.94 -0.02 1.73
C THR A 27 -6.83 1.33 2.40
N TRP A 28 -7.03 2.39 1.63
CA TRP A 28 -7.11 3.75 2.15
C TRP A 28 -7.85 4.66 1.19
N SER A 29 -8.27 5.81 1.69
CA SER A 29 -8.80 6.90 0.87
C SER A 29 -7.88 8.11 0.94
N TRP A 30 -7.64 8.73 -0.20
CA TRP A 30 -6.89 9.98 -0.27
C TRP A 30 -7.69 11.12 0.38
N PRO A 31 -7.06 11.99 1.19
CA PRO A 31 -7.72 13.16 1.75
C PRO A 31 -7.95 14.27 0.72
N GLY A 32 -7.34 14.18 -0.47
CA GLY A 32 -7.50 15.11 -1.58
C GLY A 32 -7.55 14.40 -2.92
N SER A 33 -7.03 15.07 -3.96
CA SER A 33 -7.02 14.59 -5.36
C SER A 33 -5.80 13.73 -5.72
N GLN A 34 -5.13 13.14 -4.74
CA GLN A 34 -3.98 12.27 -5.00
C GLN A 34 -4.40 11.03 -5.80
N THR A 35 -3.48 10.54 -6.62
CA THR A 35 -3.63 9.30 -7.39
C THR A 35 -2.33 8.53 -7.38
N ILE A 36 -2.38 7.22 -7.62
CA ILE A 36 -1.17 6.39 -7.80
C ILE A 36 -0.84 6.35 -9.29
N SER A 37 0.39 6.69 -9.66
CA SER A 37 0.90 6.59 -11.03
C SER A 37 1.63 5.27 -11.27
N GLN A 38 2.38 4.79 -10.29
CA GLN A 38 3.12 3.53 -10.38
C GLN A 38 3.15 2.84 -9.03
N LEU A 39 3.09 1.50 -9.04
CA LEU A 39 3.15 0.68 -7.84
C LEU A 39 4.03 -0.55 -8.09
N TRP A 40 4.77 -0.98 -7.07
CA TRP A 40 5.59 -2.20 -7.10
C TRP A 40 5.52 -2.92 -5.76
N GLY A 41 5.72 -4.24 -5.80
CA GLY A 41 5.58 -5.09 -4.61
C GLY A 41 4.13 -5.28 -4.16
N GLY A 42 3.16 -4.98 -5.02
CA GLY A 42 1.73 -5.19 -4.79
C GLY A 42 0.95 -5.02 -6.09
N LEU A 43 -0.34 -5.32 -6.03
CA LEU A 43 -1.28 -5.12 -7.14
C LEU A 43 -2.30 -4.07 -6.72
N LEU A 44 -2.34 -2.97 -7.47
CA LEU A 44 -3.37 -1.94 -7.28
C LEU A 44 -4.72 -2.48 -7.79
N ALA A 45 -5.70 -2.52 -6.89
CA ALA A 45 -7.09 -2.82 -7.16
C ALA A 45 -7.92 -1.53 -6.99
N GLY A 46 -8.68 -1.18 -8.04
CA GLY A 46 -9.51 0.02 -8.05
C GLY A 46 -8.84 1.23 -8.72
N SER A 47 -9.60 2.33 -8.81
CA SER A 47 -9.16 3.59 -9.40
C SER A 47 -9.83 4.76 -8.68
N GLY A 48 -9.20 5.94 -8.71
CA GLY A 48 -9.71 7.15 -8.07
C GLY A 48 -9.20 7.38 -6.65
N SER A 49 -10.02 8.00 -5.80
CA SER A 49 -9.65 8.41 -4.44
C SER A 49 -9.55 7.25 -3.44
N ALA A 50 -10.23 6.13 -3.72
CA ALA A 50 -10.17 4.92 -2.91
C ALA A 50 -9.14 3.96 -3.49
N VAL A 51 -8.10 3.69 -2.72
CA VAL A 51 -7.02 2.79 -3.09
C VAL A 51 -7.17 1.47 -2.35
N SER A 52 -7.03 0.37 -3.07
CA SER A 52 -6.83 -0.95 -2.51
C SER A 52 -5.58 -1.57 -3.13
N VAL A 53 -4.64 -2.03 -2.32
CA VAL A 53 -3.42 -2.70 -2.77
C VAL A 53 -3.39 -4.07 -2.14
N ARG A 54 -3.39 -5.11 -2.97
CA ARG A 54 -3.24 -6.49 -2.53
C ARG A 54 -1.83 -7.00 -2.76
N ASN A 55 -1.47 -8.09 -2.09
CA ASN A 55 -0.21 -8.76 -2.32
C ASN A 55 -0.05 -9.28 -3.76
N GLU A 56 1.19 -9.38 -4.18
CA GLU A 56 1.60 -10.17 -5.34
C GLU A 56 1.59 -11.67 -4.99
N SER A 57 1.64 -12.52 -6.01
CA SER A 57 1.67 -13.98 -5.84
C SER A 57 2.84 -14.49 -4.99
N TRP A 58 3.94 -13.75 -4.93
CA TRP A 58 5.17 -14.15 -4.25
C TRP A 58 5.38 -13.50 -2.86
N ASN A 59 4.55 -12.52 -2.47
CA ASN A 59 4.71 -11.81 -1.18
C ASN A 59 3.44 -11.77 -0.31
N GLY A 60 2.46 -12.62 -0.60
CA GLY A 60 1.25 -12.76 0.23
C GLY A 60 1.49 -13.49 1.54
N THR A 61 2.32 -14.53 1.50
CA THR A 61 2.56 -15.37 2.68
C THR A 61 3.57 -14.73 3.61
N LEU A 62 3.12 -14.39 4.82
CA LEU A 62 3.97 -13.88 5.90
C LEU A 62 3.79 -14.74 7.14
N GLY A 63 4.89 -15.19 7.73
CA GLY A 63 4.87 -15.83 9.04
C GLY A 63 4.39 -14.86 10.13
N ALA A 64 4.08 -15.39 11.32
CA ALA A 64 3.74 -14.56 12.47
C ALA A 64 4.84 -13.52 12.73
N SER A 65 4.45 -12.27 13.01
CA SER A 65 5.34 -11.11 13.19
C SER A 65 6.22 -10.73 11.99
N ALA A 66 6.16 -11.46 10.86
CA ALA A 66 6.90 -11.13 9.66
C ALA A 66 6.31 -9.89 8.97
N SER A 67 7.11 -9.28 8.09
CA SER A 67 6.68 -8.08 7.36
C SER A 67 7.15 -8.12 5.91
N THR A 68 6.39 -7.47 5.04
CA THR A 68 6.79 -7.14 3.67
C THR A 68 6.62 -5.64 3.46
N THR A 69 7.21 -5.11 2.39
CA THR A 69 7.08 -3.71 2.03
C THR A 69 6.73 -3.61 0.55
N PHE A 70 5.78 -2.74 0.24
CA PHE A 70 5.50 -2.31 -1.13
C PHE A 70 5.76 -0.82 -1.27
N GLY A 71 5.94 -0.35 -2.50
CA GLY A 71 6.19 1.06 -2.78
C GLY A 71 5.33 1.55 -3.94
N PHE A 72 5.09 2.86 -3.95
CA PHE A 72 4.34 3.50 -5.03
C PHE A 72 4.80 4.93 -5.25
N LEU A 73 4.59 5.40 -6.48
CA LEU A 73 4.65 6.81 -6.85
C LEU A 73 3.21 7.32 -6.91
N GLY A 74 2.95 8.43 -6.23
CA GLY A 74 1.70 9.15 -6.26
C GLY A 74 1.86 10.51 -6.94
N ASN A 75 0.78 10.98 -7.56
CA ASN A 75 0.66 12.35 -8.08
C ASN A 75 -0.04 13.24 -7.05
N GLY A 76 0.33 14.52 -7.05
CA GLY A 76 -0.24 15.54 -6.16
C GLY A 76 0.58 15.75 -4.87
N THR A 77 -0.01 16.45 -3.92
CA THR A 77 0.65 16.76 -2.65
C THR A 77 0.70 15.52 -1.76
N ALA A 78 1.91 15.16 -1.31
CA ALA A 78 2.09 14.05 -0.39
C ALA A 78 1.22 14.19 0.86
N ALA A 79 0.49 13.14 1.20
CA ALA A 79 -0.33 13.06 2.40
C ALA A 79 -0.19 11.67 3.02
N THR A 80 -0.41 11.58 4.33
CA THR A 80 -0.40 10.32 5.08
C THR A 80 -1.84 9.93 5.39
N PRO A 81 -2.47 9.08 4.55
CA PRO A 81 -3.83 8.61 4.82
C PRO A 81 -3.83 7.60 5.97
N THR A 82 -5.00 7.40 6.59
CA THR A 82 -5.21 6.28 7.49
C THR A 82 -5.28 4.99 6.67
N LEU A 83 -4.38 4.05 6.95
CA LEU A 83 -4.34 2.75 6.29
C LEU A 83 -5.16 1.73 7.06
N THR A 84 -5.97 0.95 6.35
CA THR A 84 -6.63 -0.25 6.88
C THR A 84 -5.94 -1.46 6.26
N CYS A 85 -5.59 -2.46 7.07
CA CYS A 85 -5.03 -3.71 6.59
C CYS A 85 -5.99 -4.85 6.91
N SER A 86 -6.29 -5.68 5.91
CA SER A 86 -7.01 -6.93 6.07
C SER A 86 -6.12 -8.08 5.59
N ALA A 87 -6.08 -9.17 6.35
CA ALA A 87 -5.26 -10.32 6.06
C ALA A 87 -6.06 -11.62 6.22
N SER A 88 -5.69 -12.64 5.46
CA SER A 88 -6.37 -13.95 5.39
C SER A 88 -5.40 -15.10 5.51
#